data_AF-A0A9E5UWT4-F1
#
_entry.id   AF-A0A9E5UWT4-F1
#
_cell.length_a   1.000
_cell.length_b   1.000
_cell.length_c   1.000
_cell.angle_alpha   90.00
_cell.angle_beta   90.00
_cell.angle_gamma   90.00
#
_symmetry.space_group_name_H-M   'P 1'
#
loop_
_entity.id
_entity.type
_entity.pdbx_description
1 polymer ?
#
loop_
_entity_poly.entity_id
_entity_poly.type
_entity_poly.pdbx_seq_one_letter_code
_entity_poly.pdbx_strand_id
1 'polypeptide(L)'
;MEALLFALLIFSLRVVNNAMGTVRVIVMTGGRRWLSFGLAFLESLIFAFTAGNVLTDLNNLPNLIAYAGGFAVGNYVGMVLEQRFVIGFMTINIISIDQGAEIAVRLREAGLASPAPRARAPGAA
;
A
#
# COMPACT_ATOMS: atom_id res chain seq x y z
N MET A 1 11.24 30.02 17.16
CA MET A 1 11.88 28.69 17.12
C MET A 1 10.87 27.57 17.37
N GLU A 2 9.89 27.75 18.27
CA GLU A 2 8.90 26.71 18.59
C GLU A 2 7.99 26.32 17.42
N ALA A 3 7.55 27.28 16.60
CA ALA A 3 6.71 26.99 15.42
C ALA A 3 7.39 26.06 14.40
N LEU A 4 8.70 26.20 14.21
CA LEU A 4 9.45 25.33 13.30
C LEU A 4 9.58 23.91 13.84
N LEU A 5 9.77 23.76 15.16
CA LEU A 5 9.83 22.45 15.83
C LEU A 5 8.48 21.73 15.71
N PHE A 6 7.38 22.44 15.93
CA PHE A 6 6.02 21.93 15.75
C PHE A 6 5.75 21.53 14.30
N ALA A 7 6.14 22.36 13.33
CA ALA A 7 6.02 22.03 11.92
C ALA A 7 6.79 20.74 11.57
N LEU A 8 8.01 20.58 12.07
CA LEU A 8 8.84 19.39 11.84
C LEU A 8 8.23 18.14 12.49
N LEU A 9 7.60 18.30 13.66
CA LEU A 9 6.85 17.22 14.32
C LEU A 9 5.63 16.79 13.47
N ILE A 10 4.83 17.74 12.98
CA ILE A 10 3.68 17.49 12.08
C ILE A 10 4.14 16.78 10.82
N PHE A 11 5.23 17.24 10.21
CA PHE A 11 5.84 16.62 9.04
C PHE A 11 6.20 15.16 9.31
N SER A 12 6.92 14.89 10.40
CA SER A 12 7.38 13.54 10.75
C SER A 12 6.19 12.61 11.04
N LEU A 13 5.19 13.10 11.78
CA LEU A 13 3.95 12.36 12.03
C LEU A 13 3.22 12.01 10.73
N ARG A 14 3.13 12.94 9.76
CA ARG A 14 2.48 12.68 8.47
C ARG A 14 3.23 11.67 7.63
N VAL A 15 4.57 11.72 7.63
CA VAL A 15 5.40 10.73 6.93
C VAL A 15 5.15 9.34 7.48
N VAL A 16 5.22 9.17 8.80
CA VAL A 16 4.96 7.88 9.47
C VAL A 16 3.53 7.43 9.23
N ASN A 17 2.54 8.33 9.36
CA ASN A 17 1.14 8.00 9.14
C ASN A 17 0.88 7.44 7.74
N ASN A 18 1.43 8.08 6.69
CA ASN A 18 1.27 7.59 5.33
C ASN A 18 1.96 6.25 5.10
N ALA A 19 3.16 6.05 5.67
CA ALA A 19 3.86 4.77 5.58
C ALA A 19 3.07 3.63 6.27
N MET A 20 2.43 3.90 7.41
CA MET A 20 1.53 2.94 8.06
C MET A 20 0.32 2.62 7.18
N GLY A 21 -0.24 3.61 6.48
CA GLY A 21 -1.31 3.41 5.50
C GLY A 21 -0.92 2.40 4.41
N THR A 22 0.31 2.48 3.88
CA THR A 22 0.84 1.49 2.94
C THR A 22 0.96 0.11 3.57
N VAL A 23 1.53 0.00 4.78
CA VAL A 23 1.65 -1.29 5.49
C VAL A 23 0.26 -1.90 5.70
N ARG A 24 -0.74 -1.10 6.05
CA ARG A 24 -2.12 -1.55 6.18
C ARG A 24 -2.65 -2.16 4.88
N VAL A 25 -2.42 -1.51 3.73
CA VAL A 25 -2.82 -2.03 2.42
C VAL A 25 -2.15 -3.38 2.15
N ILE A 26 -0.84 -3.50 2.41
CA ILE A 26 -0.09 -4.77 2.24
C ILE A 26 -0.65 -5.88 3.15
N VAL A 27 -0.95 -5.56 4.41
CA VAL A 27 -1.52 -6.51 5.38
C VAL A 27 -2.96 -6.92 4.99
N MET A 28 -3.73 -5.99 4.41
CA MET A 28 -5.07 -6.21 3.90
C MET A 28 -5.07 -7.14 2.68
N THR A 29 -4.17 -6.92 1.71
CA THR A 29 -4.01 -7.80 0.55
C THR A 29 -3.43 -9.16 0.94
N GLY A 30 -2.62 -9.22 2.01
CA GLY A 30 -2.13 -10.47 2.62
C GLY A 30 -3.14 -11.25 3.46
N GLY A 31 -4.40 -10.81 3.56
CA GLY A 31 -5.48 -11.55 4.23
C GLY A 31 -5.52 -11.44 5.76
N ARG A 32 -4.65 -10.66 6.39
CA ARG A 32 -4.55 -10.52 7.86
C ARG A 32 -5.46 -9.41 8.38
N ARG A 33 -6.77 -9.65 8.34
CA ARG A 33 -7.84 -8.65 8.59
C ARG A 33 -7.74 -7.95 9.96
N TRP A 34 -7.42 -8.68 11.03
CA TRP A 34 -7.34 -8.11 12.38
C TRP A 34 -6.23 -7.07 12.55
N LEU A 35 -5.07 -7.31 11.95
CA LEU A 35 -3.96 -6.36 11.98
C LEU A 35 -4.29 -5.10 11.16
N SER A 36 -4.93 -5.28 10.00
CA SER A 36 -5.39 -4.14 9.18
C SER A 36 -6.39 -3.26 9.93
N PHE A 37 -7.28 -3.84 10.74
CA PHE A 37 -8.24 -3.08 11.55
C PHE A 37 -7.53 -2.25 12.63
N GLY A 38 -6.63 -2.85 13.40
CA GLY A 38 -5.87 -2.13 14.43
C GLY A 38 -5.03 -0.99 13.87
N LEU A 39 -4.36 -1.24 12.74
CA LEU A 39 -3.60 -0.19 12.04
C LEU A 39 -4.48 0.94 11.53
N ALA A 40 -5.66 0.64 10.98
CA ALA A 40 -6.60 1.66 10.50
C ALA A 40 -7.07 2.59 11.63
N PHE A 41 -7.29 2.03 12.83
CA PHE A 41 -7.69 2.80 13.99
C PHE A 41 -6.56 3.73 14.48
N LEU A 42 -5.33 3.23 14.57
CA LEU A 42 -4.19 4.05 14.96
C LEU A 42 -3.88 5.15 13.93
N GLU A 43 -3.97 4.81 12.64
CA GLU A 43 -3.78 5.76 11.53
C GLU A 43 -4.84 6.88 11.59
N SER A 44 -6.11 6.55 11.83
CA SER A 44 -7.17 7.57 11.90
C SER A 44 -7.00 8.52 13.08
N LEU A 45 -6.49 8.06 14.22
CA LEU A 45 -6.17 8.90 15.38
C LEU A 45 -5.06 9.90 15.08
N ILE A 46 -3.95 9.44 14.47
CA ILE A 46 -2.83 10.31 14.10
C ILE A 46 -3.28 11.31 13.02
N PHE A 47 -4.07 10.86 12.04
CA PHE A 47 -4.63 11.73 11.02
C PHE A 47 -5.51 12.82 11.63
N ALA A 48 -6.46 12.46 12.50
CA ALA A 48 -7.35 13.41 13.15
C ALA A 48 -6.58 14.43 13.99
N PHE A 49 -5.60 13.97 14.77
CA PHE A 49 -4.74 14.86 15.55
C PHE A 49 -4.00 15.85 14.65
N THR A 50 -3.37 15.36 13.59
CA THR A 50 -2.52 16.21 12.74
C THR A 50 -3.35 17.16 11.87
N ALA A 51 -4.47 16.69 11.32
CA ALA A 51 -5.40 17.51 10.55
C ALA A 51 -6.06 18.57 11.43
N GLY A 52 -6.50 18.22 12.64
CA GLY A 52 -7.08 19.17 13.59
C GLY A 52 -6.12 20.31 13.96
N ASN A 53 -4.83 20.00 14.16
CA ASN A 53 -3.80 21.01 14.45
C ASN A 53 -3.53 21.96 13.28
N VAL A 54 -3.63 21.50 12.02
CA VAL A 54 -3.39 22.37 10.86
C VAL A 54 -4.63 23.19 10.51
N LEU A 55 -5.83 22.61 10.66
CA LEU A 55 -7.09 23.28 10.37
C LEU A 55 -7.42 24.40 11.37
N THR A 56 -6.87 24.34 12.58
CA THR A 56 -7.06 25.37 13.61
C THR A 56 -6.25 26.64 13.36
N ASP A 57 -5.10 26.53 12.68
CA ASP A 57 -4.25 27.68 12.35
C ASP A 57 -3.70 27.59 10.92
N LEU A 58 -4.58 27.84 9.95
CA LEU A 58 -4.26 27.83 8.51
C LEU A 58 -3.38 29.01 8.07
N ASN A 59 -3.27 30.06 8.89
CA ASN A 59 -2.42 31.21 8.60
C ASN A 59 -0.93 30.90 8.85
N ASN A 60 -0.64 29.81 9.57
CA ASN A 60 0.70 29.36 9.84
C ASN A 60 1.30 28.61 8.65
N LEU A 61 1.82 29.37 7.68
CA LEU A 61 2.42 28.86 6.44
C LEU A 61 3.41 27.70 6.68
N PRO A 62 4.33 27.75 7.68
CA PRO A 62 5.24 26.65 7.98
C PRO A 62 4.53 25.33 8.33
N ASN A 63 3.46 25.36 9.13
CA ASN A 63 2.70 24.16 9.51
C ASN A 63 1.96 23.58 8.31
N LEU A 64 1.39 24.44 7.48
CA LEU A 64 0.68 24.03 6.26
C LEU A 64 1.62 23.36 5.26
N ILE A 65 2.80 23.96 5.03
CA ILE A 65 3.84 23.41 4.16
C ILE A 65 4.36 22.09 4.74
N ALA A 66 4.60 22.01 6.05
CA ALA A 66 5.02 20.78 6.70
C ALA A 66 3.98 19.66 6.58
N TYR A 67 2.69 19.98 6.68
CA TYR A 67 1.61 19.01 6.49
C TYR A 67 1.55 18.49 5.06
N ALA A 68 1.57 19.38 4.07
CA ALA A 68 1.54 19.03 2.66
C ALA A 68 2.81 18.29 2.23
N GLY A 69 3.98 18.78 2.64
CA GLY A 69 5.28 18.15 2.39
C GLY A 69 5.39 16.79 3.06
N GLY A 70 4.92 16.66 4.29
CA GLY A 70 4.92 15.38 5.01
C GLY A 70 4.03 14.34 4.35
N PHE A 71 2.88 14.76 3.78
CA PHE A 71 2.03 13.88 2.99
C PHE A 71 2.70 13.43 1.67
N ALA A 72 3.35 14.35 0.95
CA ALA A 72 4.04 14.03 -0.30
C ALA A 72 5.23 13.07 -0.06
N VAL A 73 6.10 13.39 0.90
CA VAL A 73 7.26 12.58 1.27
C VAL A 73 6.81 11.24 1.86
N GLY A 74 5.78 11.23 2.71
CA GLY A 74 5.20 10.00 3.25
C GLY A 74 4.67 9.08 2.18
N ASN A 75 4.03 9.62 1.14
CA ASN A 75 3.59 8.83 -0.01
C ASN A 75 4.78 8.20 -0.75
N TYR A 76 5.84 8.97 -0.99
CA TYR A 76 7.05 8.45 -1.62
C TYR A 76 7.69 7.32 -0.80
N VAL A 77 7.83 7.52 0.52
CA VAL A 77 8.32 6.48 1.45
C VAL A 77 7.41 5.24 1.41
N GLY A 78 6.09 5.45 1.36
CA GLY A 78 5.10 4.39 1.18
C GLY A 78 5.33 3.58 -0.10
N MET A 79 5.51 4.26 -1.24
CA MET A 79 5.81 3.59 -2.52
C MET A 79 7.10 2.75 -2.45
N VAL A 80 8.15 3.26 -1.80
CA VAL A 80 9.40 2.52 -1.60
C VAL A 80 9.19 1.30 -0.68
N LEU A 81 8.36 1.45 0.37
CA LEU A 81 7.97 0.33 1.21
C LEU A 81 7.25 -0.74 0.39
N GLU A 82 6.24 -0.35 -0.38
CA GLU A 82 5.47 -1.25 -1.22
C GLU A 82 6.38 -2.06 -2.15
N GLN A 83 7.28 -1.40 -2.88
CA GLN A 83 8.26 -2.07 -3.76
C GLN A 83 9.12 -3.11 -3.01
N ARG A 84 9.48 -2.83 -1.75
CA ARG A 84 10.31 -3.73 -0.94
C ARG A 84 9.53 -4.88 -0.29
N PHE A 85 8.23 -4.73 -0.08
CA PHE A 85 7.35 -5.77 0.47
C PHE A 85 6.71 -6.64 -0.64
N VAL A 86 6.44 -6.09 -1.83
CA VAL A 86 5.88 -6.81 -3.00
C VAL A 86 6.99 -7.54 -3.79
N ILE A 87 7.93 -8.18 -3.10
CA ILE A 87 8.89 -9.12 -3.75
C ILE A 87 8.19 -10.49 -3.96
N GLY A 88 6.87 -10.52 -4.05
CA GLY A 88 6.05 -11.74 -4.04
C GLY A 88 5.25 -11.91 -5.33
N PHE A 89 5.68 -12.87 -6.15
CA PHE A 89 4.96 -13.54 -7.24
C PHE A 89 4.10 -12.66 -8.17
N MET A 90 4.65 -12.33 -9.34
CA MET A 90 3.86 -11.84 -10.47
C MET A 90 2.96 -12.96 -10.99
N THR A 91 1.64 -12.80 -10.89
CA THR A 91 0.67 -13.76 -11.46
C THR A 91 0.32 -13.32 -12.88
N ILE A 92 0.76 -14.10 -13.87
CA ILE A 92 0.43 -13.89 -15.28
C ILE A 92 -0.69 -14.87 -15.65
N ASN A 93 -1.89 -14.35 -15.94
CA ASN A 93 -3.00 -15.13 -16.46
C ASN A 93 -2.99 -15.09 -17.99
N ILE A 94 -2.71 -16.23 -18.63
CA ILE A 94 -2.75 -16.38 -20.08
C ILE A 94 -4.05 -17.10 -20.44
N ILE A 95 -4.91 -16.45 -21.23
CA ILE A 95 -6.13 -17.04 -21.77
C ILE A 95 -5.89 -17.31 -23.26
N SER A 96 -5.89 -18.58 -23.65
CA SER A 96 -5.74 -19.02 -25.04
C SER A 96 -6.85 -20.03 -25.36
N ILE A 97 -7.44 -19.87 -26.54
CA ILE A 97 -8.59 -20.68 -26.99
C ILE A 97 -8.12 -22.05 -27.51
N ASP A 98 -7.06 -22.07 -28.33
CA ASP A 98 -6.58 -23.31 -28.99
C ASP A 98 -5.23 -23.82 -28.46
N GLN A 99 -4.38 -22.95 -27.90
CA GLN A 99 -2.97 -23.29 -27.60
C GLN A 99 -2.65 -23.29 -26.09
N GLY A 100 -3.66 -23.31 -25.22
CA GLY A 100 -3.46 -23.27 -23.77
C GLY A 100 -2.60 -24.42 -23.24
N ALA A 101 -2.74 -25.62 -23.81
CA ALA A 101 -1.96 -26.79 -23.43
C ALA A 101 -0.48 -26.66 -23.81
N GLU A 102 -0.18 -26.21 -25.03
CA GLU A 102 1.19 -26.03 -25.50
C GLU A 102 1.93 -24.95 -24.70
N ILE A 103 1.27 -23.82 -24.44
CA ILE A 103 1.81 -22.74 -23.61
C ILE A 103 2.10 -23.24 -22.17
N ALA A 104 1.21 -24.04 -21.59
CA ALA A 104 1.39 -24.60 -20.25
C ALA A 104 2.52 -25.65 -20.16
N VAL A 105 2.84 -26.34 -21.26
CA VAL A 105 3.99 -27.25 -21.32
C VAL A 105 5.29 -26.45 -21.39
N ARG A 106 5.38 -25.48 -22.30
CA ARG A 106 6.58 -24.62 -22.45
C ARG A 106 6.92 -23.85 -21.18
N LEU A 107 5.90 -23.35 -20.46
CA LEU A 107 6.10 -22.66 -19.18
C LEU A 107 6.58 -23.59 -18.05
N ARG A 108 6.20 -24.87 -18.08
CA ARG A 108 6.70 -25.88 -17.14
C ARG A 108 8.15 -26.26 -17.43
N GLU A 109 8.49 -26.45 -18.70
CA GLU A 109 9.87 -26.72 -19.12
C GLU A 109 10.81 -25.56 -18.77
N ALA A 110 10.33 -24.32 -18.84
CA ALA A 110 11.07 -23.13 -18.42
C ALA A 110 11.19 -22.97 -16.89
N GLY A 111 10.57 -23.84 -16.08
CA GLY A 111 10.58 -23.75 -14.62
C GLY A 111 9.72 -22.61 -14.04
N LEU A 112 8.82 -22.03 -14.84
CA LEU A 112 8.05 -20.83 -14.50
C LEU A 112 6.61 -21.12 -14.02
N ALA A 113 6.17 -22.38 -14.03
CA ALA A 113 4.78 -22.74 -13.77
C ALA A 113 4.55 -23.42 -12.40
N SER A 114 3.68 -22.82 -11.59
CA SER A 114 2.98 -23.48 -10.46
C SER A 114 1.84 -24.37 -10.97
N PRO A 115 1.35 -25.40 -10.24
CA PRO A 115 0.35 -26.33 -10.74
C PRO A 115 -0.89 -25.59 -11.28
N ALA A 116 -1.29 -25.92 -12.52
CA ALA A 116 -2.40 -25.26 -13.19
C ALA A 116 -3.68 -25.28 -12.34
N PRO A 117 -4.41 -24.16 -12.19
CA PRO A 117 -5.73 -24.16 -11.60
C PRO A 117 -6.61 -25.15 -12.38
N ARG A 118 -7.31 -26.03 -11.66
CA ARG A 118 -8.22 -27.03 -12.23
C ARG A 118 -9.19 -26.32 -13.19
N ALA A 119 -9.05 -26.58 -14.49
CA ALA A 119 -9.93 -26.01 -15.49
C ALA A 119 -11.38 -26.39 -15.14
N ARG A 120 -12.22 -25.39 -14.87
CA ARG A 120 -13.66 -25.61 -14.72
C ARG A 120 -14.21 -25.82 -16.13
N ALA A 121 -14.65 -27.05 -16.41
CA ALA A 121 -15.24 -27.39 -17.70
C ALA A 121 -16.42 -26.44 -18.01
N PRO A 122 -16.50 -25.85 -19.21
CA PRO A 122 -17.71 -25.19 -19.67
C PRO A 122 -18.76 -26.29 -19.90
N GLY A 123 -19.80 -26.32 -19.08
CA GLY A 123 -20.91 -27.29 -19.24
C GLY A 123 -21.48 -27.91 -17.96
N ALA A 124 -21.05 -27.51 -16.76
CA ALA A 124 -21.74 -27.92 -15.52
C ALA A 124 -22.86 -26.92 -15.18
N ALA A 125 -23.94 -26.98 -15.95
CA ALA A 125 -25.27 -26.44 -15.63
C ALA A 125 -26.31 -27.43 -16.16
#